data_AF-A0A212JK91-F1
#
_entry.id   AF-A0A212JK91-F1
#
_cell.length_a   1.000
_cell.length_b   1.000
_cell.length_c   1.000
_cell.angle_alpha   90.00
_cell.angle_beta   90.00
_cell.angle_gamma   90.00
#
_symmetry.space_group_name_H-M   'P 1'
#
loop_
_entity.id
_entity.type
_entity.pdbx_description
1 polymer ?
#
loop_
_entity_poly.entity_id
_entity_poly.type
_entity_poly.pdbx_seq_one_letter_code
_entity_poly.pdbx_strand_id
1 'polypeptide(L)'
;MKKRLYILLFILPVSIFIYCTCVAFIKKPGRHITSELPASNLQEKTDRIAKPKIQVVFLLDATGSMGGLIGTAKEKIWSITSSLSQTDPAPEIEVGMLFYRDRGDDFITKIIPLGTNMDNLYEQLMAMNASGGGDGPESVNQALYEGVNKMEWDNLPNTYRAIFLVGDYPPHMDYKDDVHYPETCSEAIKKGIVINTILMGNEPTAARIWKEIADKTKGEYIQTDMSVNNIAVRTPYDDRINKLQYELDNTRQYYGSSSELTEVKQLQSAKVNAGDAAINARRAEYNLSAANKDTYYGAEELINEVMNGKKISNIPEKDLPDNMQKMSAEERQKYVDELIEKRKKLEQEIKNLSKQRQQHIDEELSKMDKEKVEGSFDDVIYRAVKTQAAKKSIQLEGKAKR
;
A
#
# COMPACT_ATOMS: atom_id res chain seq x y z
N MET A 1 -10.25 12.21 78.58
CA MET A 1 -10.88 12.77 77.37
C MET A 1 -10.43 11.93 76.17
N LYS A 2 -11.26 11.40 75.26
CA LYS A 2 -12.74 11.23 75.17
C LYS A 2 -12.99 9.84 74.50
N LYS A 3 -13.98 9.05 74.99
CA LYS A 3 -14.76 7.93 74.33
C LYS A 3 -14.03 6.92 73.39
N ARG A 4 -14.01 5.57 73.54
CA ARG A 4 -14.81 4.55 74.30
C ARG A 4 -16.32 4.58 73.94
N LEU A 5 -17.08 3.54 73.55
CA LEU A 5 -17.14 2.03 73.62
C LEU A 5 -17.49 1.44 72.20
N TYR A 6 -17.69 0.16 71.82
CA TYR A 6 -17.66 -1.26 72.32
C TYR A 6 -17.14 -2.15 71.12
N ILE A 7 -16.79 -3.45 71.09
CA ILE A 7 -16.87 -4.68 71.95
C ILE A 7 -17.99 -5.71 71.60
N LEU A 8 -17.57 -6.84 70.97
CA LEU A 8 -18.16 -8.21 70.83
C LEU A 8 -19.54 -8.40 70.11
N LEU A 9 -19.81 -9.50 69.38
CA LEU A 9 -19.79 -10.92 69.82
C LEU A 9 -19.38 -11.97 68.73
N PHE A 10 -19.15 -13.21 69.16
CA PHE A 10 -18.76 -14.42 68.40
C PHE A 10 -19.98 -15.28 67.99
N ILE A 11 -19.97 -15.95 66.81
CA ILE A 11 -20.50 -17.33 66.56
C ILE A 11 -19.71 -18.02 65.40
N LEU A 12 -19.39 -19.31 65.55
CA LEU A 12 -18.91 -20.33 64.57
C LEU A 12 -19.80 -21.59 64.74
N PRO A 13 -19.97 -22.55 63.78
CA PRO A 13 -18.95 -23.41 63.15
C PRO A 13 -19.04 -23.34 61.59
N VAL A 14 -18.66 -24.27 60.67
CA VAL A 14 -18.30 -25.72 60.56
C VAL A 14 -17.27 -25.79 59.39
N SER A 15 -16.15 -26.55 59.30
CA SER A 15 -15.74 -27.95 59.58
C SER A 15 -16.11 -28.99 58.48
N ILE A 16 -15.29 -30.06 58.33
CA ILE A 16 -15.25 -31.06 57.23
C ILE A 16 -14.51 -30.52 55.97
N PHE A 17 -13.26 -30.87 55.60
CA PHE A 17 -12.36 -32.02 55.87
C PHE A 17 -12.67 -33.30 55.08
N ILE A 18 -11.77 -33.69 54.16
CA ILE A 18 -11.26 -35.08 53.97
C ILE A 18 -10.09 -35.09 52.96
N TYR A 19 -9.23 -36.10 53.08
CA TYR A 19 -7.90 -36.23 52.46
C TYR A 19 -7.80 -37.62 51.80
N CYS A 20 -7.30 -37.72 50.57
CA CYS A 20 -6.68 -38.92 49.95
C CYS A 20 -6.19 -38.50 48.54
N THR A 21 -4.92 -38.60 48.12
CA THR A 21 -3.94 -39.71 48.12
C THR A 21 -4.40 -40.96 47.37
N CYS A 22 -3.82 -41.21 46.19
CA CYS A 22 -2.94 -42.36 45.94
C CYS A 22 -2.26 -42.27 44.57
N VAL A 23 -1.08 -42.89 44.44
CA VAL A 23 -0.29 -43.00 43.21
C VAL A 23 -0.01 -44.49 42.94
N ALA A 24 0.23 -44.83 41.67
CA ALA A 24 0.85 -46.07 41.15
C ALA A 24 -0.06 -47.20 40.60
N PHE A 25 0.10 -47.43 39.29
CA PHE A 25 0.21 -48.73 38.58
C PHE A 25 -0.89 -49.81 38.66
N ILE A 26 -1.39 -50.27 37.49
CA ILE A 26 -1.13 -51.65 36.95
C ILE A 26 -1.68 -51.85 35.50
N LYS A 27 -0.91 -52.63 34.72
CA LYS A 27 -1.06 -53.22 33.36
C LYS A 27 -2.47 -53.42 32.72
N LYS A 28 -2.54 -53.10 31.40
CA LYS A 28 -3.04 -53.85 30.19
C LYS A 28 -4.13 -54.96 30.32
N PRO A 29 -4.99 -55.20 29.28
CA PRO A 29 -4.73 -55.04 27.84
C PRO A 29 -5.81 -54.23 27.06
N GLY A 30 -5.70 -54.20 25.73
CA GLY A 30 -6.48 -53.32 24.85
C GLY A 30 -7.77 -53.93 24.24
N ARG A 31 -8.54 -53.05 23.59
CA ARG A 31 -9.74 -53.38 22.80
C ARG A 31 -9.67 -52.59 21.49
N HIS A 32 -9.68 -53.27 20.34
CA HIS A 32 -9.79 -52.59 19.06
C HIS A 32 -11.18 -51.95 18.92
N ILE A 33 -11.21 -50.65 18.62
CA ILE A 33 -12.38 -49.97 18.06
C ILE A 33 -11.87 -49.23 16.82
N THR A 34 -12.22 -49.74 15.65
CA THR A 34 -12.02 -49.06 14.38
C THR A 34 -13.06 -47.96 14.23
N SER A 35 -12.68 -46.71 14.51
CA SER A 35 -13.43 -45.54 14.06
C SER A 35 -12.81 -45.04 12.76
N GLU A 36 -13.39 -45.44 11.63
CA GLU A 36 -13.12 -44.76 10.36
C GLU A 36 -13.60 -43.31 10.50
N LEU A 37 -12.66 -42.37 10.52
CA LEU A 37 -12.99 -40.95 10.42
C LEU A 37 -13.55 -40.70 9.01
N PRO A 38 -14.72 -40.05 8.86
CA PRO A 38 -15.29 -39.81 7.54
C PRO A 38 -14.35 -38.94 6.71
N ALA A 39 -13.85 -39.49 5.60
CA ALA A 39 -12.95 -38.83 4.67
C ALA A 39 -13.69 -37.79 3.80
N SER A 40 -14.30 -36.79 4.47
CA SER A 40 -15.16 -35.76 3.87
C SER A 40 -15.06 -34.49 4.73
N ASN A 41 -14.03 -33.67 4.46
CA ASN A 41 -13.90 -32.23 4.78
C ASN A 41 -12.46 -31.68 4.63
N LEU A 42 -11.46 -32.51 4.32
CA LEU A 42 -10.08 -32.05 4.07
C LEU A 42 -9.82 -31.48 2.66
N GLN A 43 -10.87 -31.37 1.82
CA GLN A 43 -10.73 -31.08 0.38
C GLN A 43 -11.42 -29.78 -0.06
N GLU A 44 -11.84 -28.92 0.89
CA GLU A 44 -12.48 -27.62 0.61
C GLU A 44 -11.58 -26.42 1.02
N LYS A 45 -10.27 -26.63 1.15
CA LYS A 45 -9.33 -25.58 1.63
C LYS A 45 -8.02 -25.46 0.83
N THR A 46 -8.04 -25.85 -0.44
CA THR A 46 -6.86 -25.78 -1.33
C THR A 46 -7.09 -25.03 -2.64
N ASP A 47 -8.30 -24.50 -2.89
CA ASP A 47 -8.66 -23.89 -4.18
C ASP A 47 -9.26 -22.47 -4.07
N ARG A 48 -8.79 -21.71 -3.08
CA ARG A 48 -8.67 -20.25 -3.28
C ARG A 48 -7.30 -20.03 -3.90
N ILE A 49 -7.26 -19.71 -5.20
CA ILE A 49 -6.07 -19.14 -5.82
C ILE A 49 -5.71 -17.89 -5.00
N ALA A 50 -4.59 -17.96 -4.29
CA ALA A 50 -4.11 -16.82 -3.50
C ALA A 50 -3.85 -15.66 -4.47
N LYS A 51 -4.44 -14.49 -4.22
CA LYS A 51 -4.23 -13.30 -5.07
C LYS A 51 -2.71 -13.07 -5.21
N PRO A 52 -2.19 -12.85 -6.43
CA PRO A 52 -0.80 -12.49 -6.61
C PRO A 52 -0.45 -11.27 -5.75
N LYS A 53 0.64 -11.30 -4.99
CA LYS A 53 1.02 -10.18 -4.13
C LYS A 53 2.27 -9.48 -4.65
N ILE A 54 2.21 -8.16 -4.67
CA ILE A 54 3.24 -7.25 -5.16
C ILE A 54 3.58 -6.29 -4.02
N GLN A 55 4.80 -6.38 -3.51
CA GLN A 55 5.37 -5.44 -2.55
C GLN A 55 6.44 -4.59 -3.26
N VAL A 56 6.26 -3.27 -3.25
CA VAL A 56 7.21 -2.32 -3.85
C VAL A 56 7.65 -1.29 -2.82
N VAL A 57 8.96 -1.10 -2.67
CA VAL A 57 9.53 -0.05 -1.81
C VAL A 57 10.36 0.92 -2.64
N PHE A 58 10.07 2.21 -2.54
CA PHE A 58 10.89 3.25 -3.16
C PHE A 58 11.88 3.79 -2.12
N LEU A 59 13.18 3.68 -2.38
CA LEU A 59 14.22 4.41 -1.64
C LEU A 59 14.45 5.71 -2.42
N LEU A 60 13.96 6.81 -1.87
CA LEU A 60 13.94 8.11 -2.53
C LEU A 60 14.93 9.05 -1.85
N ASP A 61 15.90 9.52 -2.62
CA ASP A 61 16.76 10.62 -2.23
C ASP A 61 15.92 11.88 -1.95
N ALA A 62 16.21 12.55 -0.83
CA ALA A 62 15.46 13.70 -0.33
C ALA A 62 16.35 14.91 -0.02
N THR A 63 17.53 14.97 -0.63
CA THR A 63 18.51 16.06 -0.59
C THR A 63 18.11 17.24 -1.47
N GLY A 64 18.85 18.35 -1.42
CA GLY A 64 18.55 19.59 -2.15
C GLY A 64 18.49 19.47 -3.67
N SER A 65 19.37 18.67 -4.31
CA SER A 65 19.38 18.49 -5.78
C SER A 65 18.10 17.81 -6.28
N MET A 66 17.48 17.00 -5.43
CA MET A 66 16.38 16.09 -5.77
C MET A 66 14.99 16.74 -5.69
N GLY A 67 14.89 18.04 -5.38
CA GLY A 67 13.62 18.75 -5.23
C GLY A 67 12.68 18.67 -6.44
N GLY A 68 13.23 18.74 -7.65
CA GLY A 68 12.44 18.55 -8.89
C GLY A 68 11.96 17.10 -9.06
N LEU A 69 12.77 16.12 -8.66
CA LEU A 69 12.38 14.71 -8.75
C LEU A 69 11.35 14.33 -7.69
N ILE A 70 11.45 14.83 -6.44
CA ILE A 70 10.40 14.59 -5.44
C ILE A 70 9.04 15.09 -5.98
N GLY A 71 9.03 16.25 -6.66
CA GLY A 71 7.87 16.75 -7.40
C GLY A 71 7.33 15.80 -8.47
N THR A 72 8.22 15.08 -9.18
CA THR A 72 7.83 14.08 -10.19
C THR A 72 7.41 12.73 -9.57
N ALA A 73 8.14 12.21 -8.58
CA ALA A 73 7.82 10.96 -7.88
C ALA A 73 6.41 11.00 -7.24
N LYS A 74 6.03 12.19 -6.73
CA LYS A 74 4.66 12.54 -6.31
C LYS A 74 3.60 12.22 -7.37
N GLU A 75 3.84 12.50 -8.64
CA GLU A 75 2.91 12.18 -9.74
C GLU A 75 2.91 10.69 -10.14
N LYS A 76 4.05 10.02 -9.95
CA LYS A 76 4.35 8.72 -10.56
C LYS A 76 3.89 7.52 -9.74
N ILE A 77 3.73 7.64 -8.43
CA ILE A 77 3.21 6.50 -7.63
C ILE A 77 1.85 6.01 -8.14
N TRP A 78 0.90 6.90 -8.42
CA TRP A 78 -0.42 6.53 -8.97
C TRP A 78 -0.34 5.94 -10.38
N SER A 79 0.66 6.36 -11.17
CA SER A 79 0.93 5.84 -12.50
C SER A 79 1.41 4.39 -12.42
N ILE A 80 2.35 4.11 -11.51
CA ILE A 80 2.90 2.78 -11.26
C ILE A 80 1.82 1.86 -10.67
N THR A 81 1.11 2.26 -9.61
CA THR A 81 0.10 1.40 -8.99
C THR A 81 -1.08 1.12 -9.93
N SER A 82 -1.54 2.11 -10.71
CA SER A 82 -2.50 1.87 -11.81
C SER A 82 -1.96 0.91 -12.86
N SER A 83 -0.69 1.01 -13.23
CA SER A 83 -0.06 0.11 -14.19
C SER A 83 0.08 -1.33 -13.67
N LEU A 84 0.40 -1.49 -12.39
CA LEU A 84 0.54 -2.79 -11.72
C LEU A 84 -0.80 -3.45 -11.40
N SER A 85 -1.90 -2.69 -11.30
CA SER A 85 -3.25 -3.23 -11.12
C SER A 85 -3.82 -3.97 -12.36
N GLN A 86 -3.09 -3.99 -13.48
CA GLN A 86 -3.49 -4.60 -14.76
C GLN A 86 -3.14 -6.10 -14.82
N THR A 87 -3.72 -6.90 -13.92
CA THR A 87 -3.61 -8.37 -13.96
C THR A 87 -4.96 -9.03 -13.76
N ASP A 88 -5.11 -10.25 -14.25
CA ASP A 88 -6.19 -11.17 -13.87
C ASP A 88 -5.57 -12.50 -13.40
N PRO A 89 -5.83 -12.96 -12.16
CA PRO A 89 -6.49 -12.23 -11.07
C PRO A 89 -5.74 -10.96 -10.67
N ALA A 90 -6.49 -9.91 -10.29
CA ALA A 90 -5.92 -8.64 -9.84
C ALA A 90 -5.05 -8.80 -8.58
N PRO A 91 -3.92 -8.07 -8.45
CA PRO A 91 -2.95 -8.35 -7.41
C PRO A 91 -3.29 -7.59 -6.12
N GLU A 92 -2.84 -8.12 -4.99
CA GLU A 92 -2.71 -7.35 -3.76
C GLU A 92 -1.44 -6.51 -3.85
N ILE A 93 -1.58 -5.18 -3.92
CA ILE A 93 -0.46 -4.24 -4.09
C ILE A 93 -0.23 -3.52 -2.76
N GLU A 94 0.97 -3.70 -2.20
CA GLU A 94 1.48 -2.90 -1.09
C GLU A 94 2.64 -2.05 -1.59
N VAL A 95 2.63 -0.77 -1.20
CA VAL A 95 3.74 0.15 -1.48
C VAL A 95 4.25 0.75 -0.17
N GLY A 96 5.56 0.86 -0.04
CA GLY A 96 6.24 1.57 1.04
C GLY A 96 7.28 2.54 0.48
N MET A 97 7.81 3.40 1.34
CA MET A 97 8.86 4.37 0.97
C MET A 97 9.89 4.49 2.07
N LEU A 98 11.13 4.75 1.70
CA LEU A 98 12.15 5.25 2.61
C LEU A 98 12.75 6.48 1.95
N PHE A 99 12.63 7.63 2.59
CA PHE A 99 13.36 8.82 2.19
C PHE A 99 14.73 8.80 2.85
N TYR A 100 15.78 9.16 2.13
CA TYR A 100 17.12 9.29 2.70
C TYR A 100 17.78 10.62 2.33
N ARG A 101 18.76 11.01 3.14
CA ARG A 101 19.70 12.14 2.94
C ARG A 101 21.06 11.70 3.49
N ASP A 102 21.83 12.56 4.16
CA ASP A 102 23.09 12.18 4.80
C ASP A 102 23.22 12.52 6.31
N ARG A 103 24.39 12.22 6.90
CA ARG A 103 24.70 12.24 8.33
C ARG A 103 24.98 13.67 8.81
N GLY A 104 23.91 14.41 9.05
CA GLY A 104 23.94 15.77 9.59
C GLY A 104 22.65 16.55 9.34
N ASP A 105 21.83 16.05 8.42
CA ASP A 105 20.51 16.61 8.08
C ASP A 105 19.43 16.29 9.12
N ASP A 106 18.24 16.88 8.93
CA ASP A 106 17.05 16.67 9.77
C ASP A 106 16.73 15.18 10.05
N PHE A 107 17.07 14.30 9.10
CA PHE A 107 17.00 12.85 9.22
C PHE A 107 17.97 12.18 8.22
N ILE A 108 18.57 11.05 8.59
CA ILE A 108 19.35 10.19 7.67
C ILE A 108 18.39 9.33 6.83
N THR A 109 17.41 8.69 7.49
CA THR A 109 16.35 7.90 6.85
C THR A 109 14.99 8.19 7.48
N LYS A 110 13.92 8.06 6.68
CA LYS A 110 12.52 8.17 7.13
C LYS A 110 11.63 7.17 6.41
N ILE A 111 11.21 6.14 7.14
CA ILE A 111 10.38 5.03 6.65
C ILE A 111 8.89 5.40 6.67
N ILE A 112 8.21 5.12 5.56
CA ILE A 112 6.77 4.86 5.49
C ILE A 112 6.60 3.35 5.24
N PRO A 113 5.94 2.60 6.15
CA PRO A 113 5.75 1.16 6.00
C PRO A 113 5.05 0.75 4.70
N LEU A 114 5.28 -0.50 4.29
CA LEU A 114 4.48 -1.18 3.28
C LEU A 114 3.01 -1.20 3.70
N GLY A 115 2.11 -0.86 2.78
CA GLY A 115 0.66 -0.97 3.00
C GLY A 115 -0.15 -0.72 1.74
N THR A 116 -1.45 -0.99 1.81
CA THR A 116 -2.39 -0.89 0.68
C THR A 116 -3.08 0.49 0.58
N ASN A 117 -3.06 1.29 1.66
CA ASN A 117 -3.68 2.62 1.72
C ASN A 117 -2.84 3.68 1.00
N MET A 118 -3.00 3.76 -0.33
CA MET A 118 -2.27 4.70 -1.18
C MET A 118 -2.57 6.18 -0.90
N ASP A 119 -3.76 6.52 -0.39
CA ASP A 119 -4.10 7.91 -0.01
C ASP A 119 -3.18 8.43 1.11
N ASN A 120 -2.98 7.63 2.17
CA ASN A 120 -2.09 7.97 3.29
C ASN A 120 -0.60 7.98 2.89
N LEU A 121 -0.21 7.11 1.95
CA LEU A 121 1.15 7.09 1.40
C LEU A 121 1.41 8.34 0.55
N TYR A 122 0.44 8.75 -0.26
CA TYR A 122 0.48 9.98 -1.06
C TYR A 122 0.51 11.23 -0.18
N GLU A 123 -0.27 11.31 0.90
CA GLU A 123 -0.21 12.44 1.84
C GLU A 123 1.14 12.58 2.54
N GLN A 124 1.75 11.48 2.97
CA GLN A 124 3.09 11.52 3.58
C GLN A 124 4.19 11.86 2.57
N LEU A 125 4.07 11.38 1.32
CA LEU A 125 4.94 11.78 0.21
C LEU A 125 4.75 13.27 -0.11
N MET A 126 3.51 13.77 -0.21
CA MET A 126 3.16 15.19 -0.40
C MET A 126 3.86 16.08 0.63
N ALA A 127 3.82 15.68 1.91
CA ALA A 127 4.44 16.38 3.04
C ALA A 127 5.98 16.33 3.06
N MET A 128 6.62 15.52 2.21
CA MET A 128 8.09 15.46 2.13
C MET A 128 8.65 16.57 1.24
N ASN A 129 9.75 17.19 1.71
CA ASN A 129 10.48 18.24 1.01
C ASN A 129 11.97 17.87 0.87
N ALA A 130 12.54 18.22 -0.28
CA ALA A 130 13.98 18.23 -0.49
C ALA A 130 14.65 19.27 0.42
N SER A 131 15.70 18.87 1.13
CA SER A 131 16.59 19.74 1.91
C SER A 131 17.82 18.93 2.32
N GLY A 132 18.90 19.58 2.76
CA GLY A 132 20.10 18.86 3.18
C GLY A 132 20.95 18.33 2.03
N GLY A 133 21.91 17.47 2.38
CA GLY A 133 23.09 17.19 1.58
C GLY A 133 24.09 18.37 1.59
N GLY A 134 25.08 18.31 0.70
CA GLY A 134 26.07 19.37 0.51
C GLY A 134 26.75 19.23 -0.85
N ASP A 135 27.83 18.45 -0.88
CA ASP A 135 28.44 17.92 -2.09
C ASP A 135 29.27 16.66 -1.76
N GLY A 136 29.05 15.56 -2.50
CA GLY A 136 29.72 14.29 -2.24
C GLY A 136 28.78 13.07 -2.31
N PRO A 137 29.18 11.92 -1.74
CA PRO A 137 28.31 10.75 -1.59
C PRO A 137 27.15 10.99 -0.60
N GLU A 138 26.20 10.04 -0.57
CA GLU A 138 24.98 10.09 0.26
C GLU A 138 24.82 8.80 1.10
N SER A 139 23.93 8.78 2.10
CA SER A 139 23.68 7.60 2.96
C SER A 139 22.82 6.51 2.27
N VAL A 140 23.06 6.27 0.99
CA VAL A 140 22.47 5.21 0.16
C VAL A 140 22.68 3.81 0.76
N ASN A 141 23.80 3.56 1.45
CA ASN A 141 24.04 2.28 2.15
C ASN A 141 23.04 2.07 3.30
N GLN A 142 22.85 3.07 4.17
CA GLN A 142 21.82 3.06 5.22
C GLN A 142 20.42 2.88 4.62
N ALA A 143 20.10 3.59 3.53
CA ALA A 143 18.82 3.49 2.84
C ALA A 143 18.54 2.07 2.30
N LEU A 144 19.53 1.46 1.65
CA LEU A 144 19.46 0.07 1.17
C LEU A 144 19.32 -0.91 2.34
N TYR A 145 20.14 -0.76 3.39
CA TYR A 145 20.13 -1.66 4.54
C TYR A 145 18.77 -1.65 5.23
N GLU A 146 18.18 -0.48 5.45
CA GLU A 146 16.87 -0.35 6.07
C GLU A 146 15.72 -0.77 5.14
N GLY A 147 15.81 -0.47 3.84
CA GLY A 147 14.87 -0.97 2.83
C GLY A 147 14.80 -2.50 2.79
N VAL A 148 15.94 -3.18 2.97
CA VAL A 148 16.02 -4.66 2.99
C VAL A 148 15.69 -5.27 4.36
N ASN A 149 15.96 -4.56 5.47
CA ASN A 149 15.94 -5.16 6.83
C ASN A 149 14.96 -4.55 7.84
N LYS A 150 14.46 -3.33 7.64
CA LYS A 150 13.46 -2.69 8.53
C LYS A 150 12.04 -2.64 7.94
N MET A 151 11.91 -2.77 6.62
CA MET A 151 10.60 -2.91 5.97
C MET A 151 9.96 -4.27 6.30
N GLU A 152 8.67 -4.26 6.60
CA GLU A 152 7.87 -5.46 6.89
C GLU A 152 7.49 -6.20 5.60
N TRP A 153 8.50 -6.78 4.96
CA TRP A 153 8.30 -7.67 3.82
C TRP A 153 7.52 -8.92 4.23
N ASP A 154 6.52 -9.28 3.43
CA ASP A 154 5.82 -10.56 3.50
C ASP A 154 6.82 -11.71 3.27
N ASN A 155 6.50 -12.93 3.72
CA ASN A 155 7.33 -14.12 3.56
C ASN A 155 6.75 -15.17 2.57
N LEU A 156 5.56 -14.95 2.00
CA LEU A 156 4.96 -15.88 1.03
C LEU A 156 5.85 -16.09 -0.22
N PRO A 157 5.92 -17.32 -0.77
CA PRO A 157 6.87 -17.66 -1.84
C PRO A 157 6.55 -16.96 -3.17
N ASN A 158 5.26 -16.78 -3.46
CA ASN A 158 4.77 -16.21 -4.73
C ASN A 158 4.75 -14.67 -4.72
N THR A 159 4.98 -14.03 -3.57
CA THR A 159 5.04 -12.58 -3.49
C THR A 159 6.25 -12.05 -4.25
N TYR A 160 5.98 -11.12 -5.16
CA TYR A 160 7.00 -10.32 -5.83
C TYR A 160 7.41 -9.16 -4.92
N ARG A 161 8.72 -9.02 -4.68
CA ARG A 161 9.30 -7.99 -3.82
C ARG A 161 10.35 -7.21 -4.61
N ALA A 162 10.16 -5.90 -4.71
CA ALA A 162 11.13 -5.04 -5.39
C ALA A 162 11.38 -3.74 -4.64
N ILE A 163 12.65 -3.36 -4.61
CA ILE A 163 13.11 -2.04 -4.27
C ILE A 163 13.35 -1.26 -5.57
N PHE A 164 13.03 0.03 -5.56
CA PHE A 164 13.50 1.01 -6.54
C PHE A 164 14.30 2.08 -5.79
N LEU A 165 15.62 2.06 -5.94
CA LEU A 165 16.51 3.12 -5.46
C LEU A 165 16.56 4.24 -6.49
N VAL A 166 16.37 5.49 -6.06
CA VAL A 166 16.25 6.67 -6.93
C VAL A 166 16.95 7.88 -6.29
N GLY A 167 17.89 8.51 -7.02
CA GLY A 167 18.87 9.49 -6.52
C GLY A 167 19.94 9.82 -7.56
N ASP A 168 20.86 10.75 -7.28
CA ASP A 168 21.91 11.24 -8.21
C ASP A 168 23.36 10.92 -7.80
N TYR A 169 23.65 10.66 -6.51
CA TYR A 169 25.00 10.45 -5.98
C TYR A 169 25.32 9.00 -5.52
N PRO A 170 26.61 8.62 -5.34
CA PRO A 170 27.02 7.30 -4.89
C PRO A 170 26.86 7.13 -3.37
N PRO A 171 26.88 5.90 -2.82
CA PRO A 171 26.95 5.68 -1.38
C PRO A 171 28.28 6.16 -0.77
N HIS A 172 28.22 6.71 0.45
CA HIS A 172 29.37 6.82 1.35
C HIS A 172 30.00 5.44 1.63
N MET A 173 31.33 5.33 1.52
CA MET A 173 32.11 4.08 1.70
C MET A 173 33.20 4.19 2.77
N ASP A 174 33.25 5.33 3.46
CA ASP A 174 34.19 5.72 4.52
C ASP A 174 33.54 5.73 5.91
N TYR A 175 32.20 5.70 5.96
CA TYR A 175 31.41 5.55 7.18
C TYR A 175 31.63 4.16 7.81
N LYS A 176 32.46 4.14 8.84
CA LYS A 176 32.90 2.93 9.57
C LYS A 176 31.75 2.12 10.19
N ASP A 177 30.70 2.84 10.59
CA ASP A 177 29.49 2.29 11.18
C ASP A 177 28.36 2.34 10.13
N ASP A 178 28.52 1.56 9.06
CA ASP A 178 27.56 1.42 7.95
C ASP A 178 27.59 -0.01 7.39
N VAL A 179 26.52 -0.43 6.70
CA VAL A 179 26.43 -1.75 6.05
C VAL A 179 26.44 -1.54 4.53
N HIS A 180 27.64 -1.64 3.96
CA HIS A 180 27.87 -1.42 2.55
C HIS A 180 26.94 -2.24 1.63
N TYR A 181 26.65 -1.68 0.45
CA TYR A 181 25.71 -2.27 -0.50
C TYR A 181 26.01 -3.72 -0.93
N PRO A 182 27.25 -4.26 -1.03
CA PRO A 182 27.47 -5.66 -1.42
C PRO A 182 26.88 -6.67 -0.42
N GLU A 183 27.04 -6.40 0.87
CA GLU A 183 26.49 -7.16 1.99
C GLU A 183 24.95 -7.06 1.98
N THR A 184 24.42 -5.84 1.86
CA THR A 184 22.97 -5.62 1.80
C THR A 184 22.31 -6.27 0.57
N CYS A 185 22.96 -6.22 -0.61
CA CYS A 185 22.51 -6.94 -1.80
C CYS A 185 22.49 -8.46 -1.58
N SER A 186 23.45 -9.00 -0.81
CA SER A 186 23.50 -10.42 -0.47
C SER A 186 22.32 -10.83 0.43
N GLU A 187 21.90 -9.98 1.36
CA GLU A 187 20.68 -10.21 2.14
C GLU A 187 19.38 -10.03 1.34
N ALA A 188 19.34 -9.07 0.41
CA ALA A 188 18.20 -8.89 -0.50
C ALA A 188 17.94 -10.15 -1.35
N ILE A 189 19.00 -10.75 -1.91
CA ILE A 189 18.92 -12.00 -2.69
C ILE A 189 18.37 -13.14 -1.84
N LYS A 190 18.85 -13.31 -0.60
CA LYS A 190 18.35 -14.35 0.35
C LYS A 190 16.86 -14.17 0.67
N LYS A 191 16.40 -12.91 0.76
CA LYS A 191 14.98 -12.55 0.98
C LYS A 191 14.13 -12.59 -0.29
N GLY A 192 14.73 -12.83 -1.46
CA GLY A 192 14.03 -12.79 -2.76
C GLY A 192 13.54 -11.39 -3.15
N ILE A 193 14.23 -10.35 -2.67
CA ILE A 193 13.99 -8.94 -3.02
C ILE A 193 14.92 -8.57 -4.19
N VAL A 194 14.34 -8.01 -5.25
CA VAL A 194 15.09 -7.44 -6.38
C VAL A 194 15.34 -5.95 -6.13
N ILE A 195 16.54 -5.43 -6.38
CA ILE A 195 16.82 -4.00 -6.27
C ILE A 195 17.04 -3.42 -7.66
N ASN A 196 16.08 -2.62 -8.11
CA ASN A 196 16.19 -1.81 -9.31
C ASN A 196 16.80 -0.45 -8.94
N THR A 197 17.59 0.14 -9.83
CA THR A 197 18.27 1.42 -9.59
C THR A 197 18.00 2.40 -10.72
N ILE A 198 17.57 3.61 -10.36
CA ILE A 198 17.23 4.69 -11.30
C ILE A 198 18.12 5.88 -10.96
N LEU A 199 19.30 5.93 -11.58
CA LEU A 199 20.24 7.01 -11.40
C LEU A 199 19.79 8.25 -12.17
N MET A 200 19.85 9.38 -11.49
CA MET A 200 19.58 10.70 -12.02
C MET A 200 20.90 11.40 -12.37
N GLY A 201 20.94 12.08 -13.51
CA GLY A 201 22.15 12.76 -13.98
C GLY A 201 23.23 11.80 -14.49
N ASN A 202 24.50 12.13 -14.23
CA ASN A 202 25.64 11.47 -14.88
C ASN A 202 26.92 11.33 -14.05
N GLU A 203 26.83 11.30 -12.71
CA GLU A 203 27.99 11.06 -11.85
C GLU A 203 28.58 9.65 -12.13
N PRO A 204 29.84 9.53 -12.62
CA PRO A 204 30.38 8.25 -13.09
C PRO A 204 30.54 7.18 -11.99
N THR A 205 30.77 7.58 -10.74
CA THR A 205 30.96 6.67 -9.61
C THR A 205 29.64 6.02 -9.20
N ALA A 206 28.57 6.82 -9.14
CA ALA A 206 27.19 6.40 -8.99
C ALA A 206 26.79 5.49 -10.15
N ALA A 207 27.01 5.89 -11.41
CA ALA A 207 26.68 5.06 -12.57
C ALA A 207 27.29 3.65 -12.52
N ARG A 208 28.54 3.54 -12.02
CA ARG A 208 29.17 2.24 -11.77
C ARG A 208 28.53 1.47 -10.61
N ILE A 209 28.36 2.10 -9.44
CA ILE A 209 27.90 1.43 -8.22
C ILE A 209 26.41 1.06 -8.30
N TRP A 210 25.56 1.96 -8.80
CA TRP A 210 24.13 1.77 -8.97
C TRP A 210 23.84 0.64 -9.95
N LYS A 211 24.64 0.51 -11.02
CA LYS A 211 24.59 -0.65 -11.89
C LYS A 211 25.02 -1.93 -11.17
N GLU A 212 26.10 -1.88 -10.38
CA GLU A 212 26.58 -3.03 -9.62
C GLU A 212 25.53 -3.54 -8.59
N ILE A 213 24.75 -2.65 -7.98
CA ILE A 213 23.62 -2.98 -7.09
C ILE A 213 22.51 -3.74 -7.84
N ALA A 214 22.12 -3.24 -9.02
CA ALA A 214 21.10 -3.89 -9.85
C ALA A 214 21.58 -5.25 -10.37
N ASP A 215 22.79 -5.31 -10.94
CA ASP A 215 23.39 -6.53 -11.49
C ASP A 215 23.53 -7.63 -10.40
N LYS A 216 23.95 -7.29 -9.17
CA LYS A 216 24.01 -8.26 -8.05
C LYS A 216 22.64 -8.86 -7.74
N THR A 217 21.59 -8.04 -7.68
CA THR A 217 20.24 -8.46 -7.24
C THR A 217 19.31 -8.89 -8.37
N LYS A 218 19.79 -8.86 -9.63
CA LYS A 218 19.05 -9.18 -10.87
C LYS A 218 17.90 -8.21 -11.16
N GLY A 219 18.07 -6.96 -10.74
CA GLY A 219 17.22 -5.83 -11.11
C GLY A 219 17.66 -5.18 -12.43
N GLU A 220 16.97 -4.10 -12.81
CA GLU A 220 17.35 -3.24 -13.92
C GLU A 220 18.12 -2.01 -13.39
N TYR A 221 19.17 -1.62 -14.11
CA TYR A 221 19.80 -0.30 -13.98
C TYR A 221 19.26 0.64 -15.06
N ILE A 222 18.81 1.82 -14.65
CA ILE A 222 18.37 2.89 -15.53
C ILE A 222 19.12 4.16 -15.15
N GLN A 223 19.43 4.97 -16.17
CA GLN A 223 19.98 6.30 -16.03
C GLN A 223 19.13 7.29 -16.82
N THR A 224 18.81 8.44 -16.25
CA THR A 224 18.01 9.49 -16.89
C THR A 224 18.54 10.87 -16.50
N ASP A 225 18.20 11.91 -17.26
CA ASP A 225 18.62 13.29 -16.96
C ASP A 225 17.92 13.87 -15.73
N MET A 226 18.47 14.96 -15.16
CA MET A 226 17.92 15.61 -13.96
C MET A 226 16.54 16.26 -14.17
N SER A 227 16.10 16.44 -15.42
CA SER A 227 14.71 16.85 -15.72
C SER A 227 13.70 15.71 -15.54
N VAL A 228 14.17 14.46 -15.51
CA VAL A 228 13.42 13.25 -15.84
C VAL A 228 12.91 13.31 -17.28
N ASN A 229 12.94 12.18 -17.97
CA ASN A 229 12.11 11.98 -19.14
C ASN A 229 10.61 11.81 -18.76
N ASN A 230 10.05 12.80 -18.06
CA ASN A 230 8.67 12.83 -17.58
C ASN A 230 7.74 13.34 -18.70
N ILE A 231 7.19 12.40 -19.46
CA ILE A 231 6.12 12.70 -20.42
C ILE A 231 4.79 12.76 -19.65
N ALA A 232 4.43 13.96 -19.21
CA ALA A 232 3.10 14.27 -18.67
C ALA A 232 2.17 14.73 -19.80
N VAL A 233 1.14 13.93 -20.10
CA VAL A 233 0.08 14.29 -21.05
C VAL A 233 -1.15 14.76 -20.26
N ARG A 234 -1.53 16.04 -20.44
CA ARG A 234 -2.79 16.60 -19.93
C ARG A 234 -3.93 16.21 -20.87
N THR A 235 -5.11 15.95 -20.31
CA THR A 235 -6.28 15.53 -21.10
C THR A 235 -7.50 16.39 -20.81
N PRO A 236 -8.43 16.57 -21.76
CA PRO A 236 -9.67 17.31 -21.54
C PRO A 236 -10.64 16.58 -20.57
N TYR A 237 -10.27 15.41 -20.06
CA TYR A 237 -11.07 14.59 -19.14
C TYR A 237 -10.63 14.75 -17.68
N ASP A 238 -9.40 15.23 -17.43
CA ASP A 238 -8.76 15.22 -16.11
C ASP A 238 -9.62 15.95 -15.06
N ASP A 239 -10.07 17.18 -15.33
CA ASP A 239 -10.91 17.98 -14.42
C ASP A 239 -12.28 17.34 -14.16
N ARG A 240 -12.89 16.71 -15.17
CA ARG A 240 -14.18 16.04 -15.03
C ARG A 240 -14.05 14.79 -14.15
N ILE A 241 -12.99 14.01 -14.35
CA ILE A 241 -12.69 12.84 -13.51
C ILE A 241 -12.40 13.28 -12.07
N ASN A 242 -11.57 14.31 -11.86
CA ASN A 242 -11.28 14.87 -10.54
C ASN A 242 -12.57 15.26 -9.78
N LYS A 243 -13.44 16.05 -10.43
CA LYS A 243 -14.73 16.45 -9.86
C LYS A 243 -15.66 15.26 -9.57
N LEU A 244 -15.74 14.28 -10.48
CA LEU A 244 -16.56 13.08 -10.27
C LEU A 244 -16.04 12.22 -9.12
N GLN A 245 -14.72 12.09 -8.98
CA GLN A 245 -14.10 11.39 -7.85
C GLN A 245 -14.41 12.12 -6.54
N TYR A 246 -14.35 13.45 -6.50
CA TYR A 246 -14.81 14.23 -5.34
C TYR A 246 -16.30 14.02 -5.04
N GLU A 247 -17.17 14.03 -6.05
CA GLU A 247 -18.60 13.73 -5.88
C GLU A 247 -18.85 12.29 -5.38
N LEU A 248 -17.95 11.34 -5.68
CA LEU A 248 -17.99 9.93 -5.26
C LEU A 248 -17.44 9.74 -3.85
N ASP A 249 -16.26 10.31 -3.54
CA ASP A 249 -15.64 10.34 -2.22
C ASP A 249 -16.62 10.91 -1.16
N ASN A 250 -17.46 11.89 -1.53
CA ASN A 250 -18.52 12.48 -0.69
C ASN A 250 -19.79 11.61 -0.55
N THR A 251 -19.89 10.47 -1.23
CA THR A 251 -20.95 9.47 -0.95
C THR A 251 -20.54 8.47 0.14
N ARG A 252 -19.33 8.58 0.71
CA ARG A 252 -18.88 7.71 1.80
C ARG A 252 -19.61 8.03 3.09
N GLN A 253 -20.06 6.98 3.78
CA GLN A 253 -20.74 7.02 5.07
C GLN A 253 -20.19 5.85 5.88
N TYR A 254 -19.38 6.11 6.90
CA TYR A 254 -18.86 5.07 7.78
C TYR A 254 -19.78 4.90 8.98
N TYR A 255 -19.91 3.67 9.46
CA TYR A 255 -20.74 3.32 10.62
C TYR A 255 -19.86 2.61 11.68
N GLY A 256 -20.42 2.31 12.85
CA GLY A 256 -19.77 1.47 13.86
C GLY A 256 -18.54 2.14 14.48
N SER A 257 -17.45 1.38 14.60
CA SER A 257 -16.18 1.91 15.15
C SER A 257 -15.49 2.93 14.24
N SER A 258 -15.88 2.96 12.96
CA SER A 258 -15.26 3.79 11.92
C SER A 258 -16.05 5.07 11.62
N SER A 259 -17.14 5.35 12.32
CA SER A 259 -18.08 6.45 11.99
C SER A 259 -17.41 7.82 11.80
N GLU A 260 -16.44 8.16 12.66
CA GLU A 260 -15.62 9.37 12.59
C GLU A 260 -14.85 9.53 11.27
N LEU A 261 -14.53 8.43 10.57
CA LEU A 261 -13.83 8.48 9.27
C LEU A 261 -14.65 9.21 8.20
N THR A 262 -15.96 9.36 8.36
CA THR A 262 -16.81 10.08 7.41
C THR A 262 -16.34 11.52 7.19
N GLU A 263 -16.14 12.30 8.26
CA GLU A 263 -15.66 13.67 8.15
C GLU A 263 -14.18 13.71 7.73
N VAL A 264 -13.34 12.86 8.32
CA VAL A 264 -11.90 12.77 7.97
C VAL A 264 -11.70 12.49 6.48
N LYS A 265 -12.47 11.57 5.89
CA LYS A 265 -12.41 11.22 4.47
C LYS A 265 -13.02 12.28 3.54
N GLN A 266 -13.97 13.08 4.00
CA GLN A 266 -14.47 14.25 3.27
C GLN A 266 -13.42 15.38 3.25
N LEU A 267 -12.81 15.68 4.40
CA LEU A 267 -11.73 16.68 4.52
C LEU A 267 -10.48 16.27 3.72
N GLN A 268 -10.10 14.99 3.74
CA GLN A 268 -9.06 14.44 2.87
C GLN A 268 -9.41 14.61 1.39
N SER A 269 -10.64 14.27 0.99
CA SER A 269 -11.07 14.42 -0.41
C SER A 269 -11.07 15.87 -0.89
N ALA A 270 -11.49 16.82 -0.06
CA ALA A 270 -11.45 18.24 -0.39
C ALA A 270 -10.03 18.76 -0.66
N LYS A 271 -9.04 18.31 0.14
CA LYS A 271 -7.62 18.61 -0.09
C LYS A 271 -7.12 17.99 -1.40
N VAL A 272 -7.43 16.70 -1.63
CA VAL A 272 -7.03 15.99 -2.86
C VAL A 272 -7.61 16.67 -4.09
N ASN A 273 -8.92 16.94 -4.12
CA ASN A 273 -9.62 17.56 -5.25
C ASN A 273 -9.05 18.95 -5.63
N ALA A 274 -8.52 19.71 -4.66
CA ALA A 274 -7.86 21.00 -4.88
C ALA A 274 -6.41 20.89 -5.41
N GLY A 275 -5.86 19.66 -5.46
CA GLY A 275 -4.58 19.35 -6.09
C GLY A 275 -4.68 19.17 -7.61
N ASP A 276 -3.67 18.54 -8.20
CA ASP A 276 -3.57 18.43 -9.65
C ASP A 276 -4.58 17.43 -10.26
N ALA A 277 -5.41 17.91 -11.19
CA ALA A 277 -6.47 17.12 -11.81
C ALA A 277 -5.97 15.89 -12.58
N ALA A 278 -4.78 15.92 -13.20
CA ALA A 278 -4.23 14.79 -13.95
C ALA A 278 -3.70 13.69 -13.01
N ILE A 279 -3.09 14.07 -11.88
CA ILE A 279 -2.72 13.12 -10.82
C ILE A 279 -3.99 12.53 -10.19
N ASN A 280 -5.00 13.36 -9.90
CA ASN A 280 -6.27 12.92 -9.33
C ASN A 280 -7.05 12.00 -10.28
N ALA A 281 -6.94 12.18 -11.60
CA ALA A 281 -7.53 11.27 -12.58
C ALA A 281 -6.88 9.87 -12.56
N ARG A 282 -5.54 9.78 -12.36
CA ARG A 282 -4.86 8.49 -12.11
C ARG A 282 -5.32 7.86 -10.79
N ARG A 283 -5.45 8.65 -9.71
CA ARG A 283 -5.97 8.18 -8.42
C ARG A 283 -7.40 7.61 -8.56
N ALA A 284 -8.28 8.31 -9.28
CA ALA A 284 -9.65 7.87 -9.50
C ALA A 284 -9.72 6.52 -10.24
N GLU A 285 -8.87 6.34 -11.25
CA GLU A 285 -8.76 5.05 -11.96
C GLU A 285 -8.23 3.93 -11.06
N TYR A 286 -7.19 4.19 -10.25
CA TYR A 286 -6.69 3.21 -9.28
C TYR A 286 -7.75 2.83 -8.24
N ASN A 287 -8.48 3.81 -7.69
CA ASN A 287 -9.51 3.61 -6.68
C ASN A 287 -10.72 2.80 -7.17
N LEU A 288 -10.97 2.76 -8.48
CA LEU A 288 -12.01 1.92 -9.10
C LEU A 288 -11.45 0.64 -9.75
N SER A 289 -10.16 0.36 -9.61
CA SER A 289 -9.54 -0.88 -10.09
C SER A 289 -9.94 -2.09 -9.23
N ALA A 290 -9.95 -3.28 -9.82
CA ALA A 290 -10.24 -4.54 -9.12
C ALA A 290 -9.17 -4.91 -8.06
N ALA A 291 -8.01 -4.26 -8.08
CA ALA A 291 -6.96 -4.42 -7.07
C ALA A 291 -7.26 -3.64 -5.78
N ASN A 292 -7.95 -2.49 -5.87
CA ASN A 292 -8.04 -1.52 -4.77
C ASN A 292 -9.46 -1.10 -4.37
N LYS A 293 -10.51 -1.39 -5.14
CA LYS A 293 -11.87 -0.87 -4.86
C LYS A 293 -12.38 -1.16 -3.45
N ASP A 294 -12.17 -2.37 -2.93
CA ASP A 294 -12.57 -2.74 -1.57
C ASP A 294 -11.77 -1.97 -0.51
N THR A 295 -10.44 -1.86 -0.70
CA THR A 295 -9.51 -1.11 0.16
C THR A 295 -9.81 0.40 0.17
N TYR A 296 -10.19 0.96 -0.98
CA TYR A 296 -10.50 2.39 -1.14
C TYR A 296 -11.72 2.83 -0.31
N TYR A 297 -12.76 1.99 -0.24
CA TYR A 297 -13.87 2.21 0.68
C TYR A 297 -13.49 1.85 2.12
N GLY A 298 -12.81 0.71 2.32
CA GLY A 298 -12.37 0.23 3.63
C GLY A 298 -13.46 -0.51 4.42
N ALA A 299 -13.13 -0.85 5.68
CA ALA A 299 -14.06 -1.52 6.59
C ALA A 299 -15.15 -0.55 7.11
N GLU A 300 -16.33 -1.09 7.43
CA GLU A 300 -17.48 -0.37 7.97
C GLU A 300 -17.97 0.81 7.09
N GLU A 301 -17.63 0.81 5.79
CA GLU A 301 -18.18 1.75 4.82
C GLU A 301 -19.57 1.27 4.38
N LEU A 302 -20.60 1.94 4.90
CA LEU A 302 -21.98 1.47 4.93
C LEU A 302 -22.53 1.12 3.54
N ILE A 303 -22.29 1.99 2.58
CA ILE A 303 -22.90 1.89 1.25
C ILE A 303 -22.19 0.80 0.43
N ASN A 304 -20.87 0.64 0.55
CA ASN A 304 -20.13 -0.45 -0.06
C ASN A 304 -20.52 -1.80 0.53
N GLU A 305 -20.70 -1.91 1.86
CA GLU A 305 -21.18 -3.14 2.49
C GLU A 305 -22.60 -3.53 2.05
N VAL A 306 -23.51 -2.55 1.89
CA VAL A 306 -24.86 -2.83 1.38
C VAL A 306 -24.83 -3.22 -0.11
N MET A 307 -23.99 -2.58 -0.93
CA MET A 307 -23.75 -3.02 -2.32
C MET A 307 -23.18 -4.44 -2.40
N ASN A 308 -22.39 -4.85 -1.40
CA ASN A 308 -21.86 -6.21 -1.23
C ASN A 308 -22.82 -7.16 -0.47
N GLY A 309 -24.10 -6.81 -0.36
CA GLY A 309 -25.18 -7.72 0.08
C GLY A 309 -25.56 -7.64 1.56
N LYS A 310 -24.93 -6.77 2.36
CA LYS A 310 -25.38 -6.50 3.74
C LYS A 310 -26.73 -5.78 3.69
N LYS A 311 -27.61 -6.05 4.67
CA LYS A 311 -28.87 -5.30 4.81
C LYS A 311 -28.70 -4.20 5.85
N ILE A 312 -29.17 -2.99 5.56
CA ILE A 312 -29.21 -1.87 6.52
C ILE A 312 -29.96 -2.25 7.81
N SER A 313 -31.00 -3.09 7.69
CA SER A 313 -31.76 -3.66 8.82
C SER A 313 -30.95 -4.50 9.80
N ASN A 314 -29.74 -4.92 9.43
CA ASN A 314 -28.88 -5.79 10.24
C ASN A 314 -27.82 -4.98 11.03
N ILE A 315 -27.81 -3.65 10.88
CA ILE A 315 -26.88 -2.76 11.59
C ILE A 315 -27.65 -2.12 12.76
N PRO A 316 -27.17 -2.22 14.02
CA PRO A 316 -27.86 -1.62 15.15
C PRO A 316 -27.94 -0.10 15.00
N GLU A 317 -29.07 0.48 15.37
CA GLU A 317 -29.34 1.91 15.19
C GLU A 317 -28.28 2.81 15.83
N LYS A 318 -27.83 2.48 17.05
CA LYS A 318 -26.75 3.16 17.77
C LYS A 318 -25.40 3.20 17.04
N ASP A 319 -25.21 2.33 16.05
CA ASP A 319 -23.98 2.21 15.27
C ASP A 319 -24.09 2.89 13.90
N LEU A 320 -25.26 3.45 13.54
CA LEU A 320 -25.46 4.22 12.31
C LEU A 320 -24.97 5.67 12.44
N PRO A 321 -24.63 6.32 11.31
CA PRO A 321 -24.39 7.77 11.26
C PRO A 321 -25.51 8.63 11.91
N ASP A 322 -25.12 9.73 12.55
CA ASP A 322 -26.00 10.68 13.29
C ASP A 322 -27.20 11.22 12.50
N ASN A 323 -27.07 11.35 11.18
CA ASN A 323 -28.14 11.72 10.25
C ASN A 323 -29.13 10.57 10.03
N MET A 324 -28.66 9.32 10.04
CA MET A 324 -29.46 8.12 9.81
C MET A 324 -30.16 7.58 11.06
N GLN A 325 -29.60 7.78 12.25
CA GLN A 325 -30.26 7.43 13.52
C GLN A 325 -31.66 8.09 13.64
N LYS A 326 -31.80 9.30 13.12
CA LYS A 326 -33.03 10.14 13.21
C LYS A 326 -34.08 9.82 12.14
N MET A 327 -33.75 9.00 11.15
CA MET A 327 -34.64 8.57 10.06
C MET A 327 -35.46 7.34 10.47
N SER A 328 -36.64 7.13 9.86
CA SER A 328 -37.38 5.85 9.91
C SER A 328 -36.63 4.72 9.19
N ALA A 329 -37.07 3.47 9.34
CA ALA A 329 -36.48 2.33 8.63
C ALA A 329 -36.60 2.48 7.09
N GLU A 330 -37.74 2.99 6.62
CA GLU A 330 -38.05 3.26 5.22
C GLU A 330 -37.22 4.44 4.69
N GLU A 331 -37.05 5.49 5.49
CA GLU A 331 -36.21 6.65 5.16
C GLU A 331 -34.72 6.26 5.09
N ARG A 332 -34.21 5.45 6.03
CA ARG A 332 -32.84 4.90 6.00
C ARG A 332 -32.59 4.08 4.74
N GLN A 333 -33.52 3.19 4.39
CA GLN A 333 -33.42 2.36 3.19
C GLN A 333 -33.39 3.23 1.94
N LYS A 334 -34.34 4.17 1.80
CA LYS A 334 -34.41 5.11 0.67
C LYS A 334 -33.16 5.97 0.53
N TYR A 335 -32.61 6.48 1.64
CA TYR A 335 -31.37 7.27 1.64
C TYR A 335 -30.15 6.45 1.17
N VAL A 336 -30.04 5.19 1.63
CA VAL A 336 -29.00 4.28 1.17
C VAL A 336 -29.17 3.94 -0.33
N ASP A 337 -30.38 3.66 -0.79
CA ASP A 337 -30.65 3.34 -2.20
C ASP A 337 -30.34 4.54 -3.13
N GLU A 338 -30.66 5.77 -2.71
CA GLU A 338 -30.30 6.99 -3.44
C GLU A 338 -28.78 7.19 -3.52
N LEU A 339 -28.03 6.88 -2.46
CA LEU A 339 -26.56 6.90 -2.47
C LEU A 339 -25.97 5.80 -3.36
N ILE A 340 -26.52 4.58 -3.32
CA ILE A 340 -26.10 3.45 -4.19
C ILE A 340 -26.31 3.80 -5.66
N GLU A 341 -27.47 4.34 -6.03
CA GLU A 341 -27.76 4.76 -7.41
C GLU A 341 -26.94 5.97 -7.85
N LYS A 342 -26.56 6.86 -6.93
CA LYS A 342 -25.57 7.91 -7.21
C LYS A 342 -24.18 7.30 -7.47
N ARG A 343 -23.71 6.38 -6.63
CA ARG A 343 -22.40 5.71 -6.81
C ARG A 343 -22.28 5.00 -8.14
N LYS A 344 -23.23 4.12 -8.49
CA LYS A 344 -23.19 3.37 -9.77
C LYS A 344 -23.01 4.28 -10.97
N LYS A 345 -23.68 5.45 -10.98
CA LYS A 345 -23.58 6.45 -12.06
C LYS A 345 -22.21 7.13 -12.07
N LEU A 346 -21.71 7.57 -10.92
CA LEU A 346 -20.39 8.20 -10.81
C LEU A 346 -19.26 7.24 -11.17
N GLU A 347 -19.26 6.02 -10.63
CA GLU A 347 -18.26 4.99 -10.95
C GLU A 347 -18.24 4.67 -12.46
N GLN A 348 -19.42 4.59 -13.09
CA GLN A 348 -19.53 4.31 -14.52
C GLN A 348 -19.14 5.50 -15.40
N GLU A 349 -19.41 6.75 -14.99
CA GLU A 349 -18.94 7.95 -15.70
C GLU A 349 -17.42 8.09 -15.61
N ILE A 350 -16.84 7.91 -14.41
CA ILE A 350 -15.38 7.89 -14.19
C ILE A 350 -14.74 6.80 -15.07
N LYS A 351 -15.24 5.56 -15.02
CA LYS A 351 -14.71 4.45 -15.82
C LYS A 351 -14.74 4.72 -17.34
N ASN A 352 -15.78 5.39 -17.83
CA ASN A 352 -15.88 5.79 -19.23
C ASN A 352 -14.86 6.89 -19.59
N LEU A 353 -14.72 7.89 -18.73
CA LEU A 353 -13.79 9.00 -18.93
C LEU A 353 -12.32 8.57 -18.78
N SER A 354 -11.98 7.70 -17.82
CA SER A 354 -10.62 7.11 -17.70
C SER A 354 -10.24 6.33 -18.96
N LYS A 355 -11.18 5.64 -19.60
CA LYS A 355 -10.94 5.01 -20.90
C LYS A 355 -10.64 6.05 -22.00
N GLN A 356 -11.44 7.10 -22.11
CA GLN A 356 -11.20 8.18 -23.08
C GLN A 356 -9.87 8.91 -22.81
N ARG A 357 -9.54 9.12 -21.54
CA ARG A 357 -8.26 9.66 -21.06
C ARG A 357 -7.09 8.80 -21.54
N GLN A 358 -7.08 7.49 -21.28
CA GLN A 358 -6.01 6.61 -21.74
C GLN A 358 -5.92 6.54 -23.27
N GLN A 359 -7.05 6.54 -23.99
CA GLN A 359 -7.05 6.57 -25.45
C GLN A 359 -6.40 7.85 -26.00
N HIS A 360 -6.73 9.02 -25.46
CA HIS A 360 -6.09 10.28 -25.84
C HIS A 360 -4.59 10.30 -25.50
N ILE A 361 -4.21 9.73 -24.36
CA ILE A 361 -2.79 9.59 -23.97
C ILE A 361 -2.05 8.68 -24.95
N ASP A 362 -2.60 7.51 -25.30
CA ASP A 362 -2.01 6.60 -26.28
C ASP A 362 -1.85 7.28 -27.65
N GLU A 363 -2.83 8.09 -28.06
CA GLU A 363 -2.78 8.91 -29.29
C GLU A 363 -1.67 9.96 -29.24
N GLU A 364 -1.54 10.75 -28.16
CA GLU A 364 -0.45 11.74 -28.06
C GLU A 364 0.93 11.07 -27.95
N LEU A 365 1.06 9.98 -27.20
CA LEU A 365 2.32 9.21 -27.12
C LEU A 365 2.73 8.63 -28.49
N SER A 366 1.77 8.22 -29.33
CA SER A 366 2.06 7.71 -30.68
C SER A 366 2.67 8.76 -31.64
N LYS A 367 2.58 10.05 -31.30
CA LYS A 367 3.15 11.17 -32.07
C LYS A 367 4.55 11.58 -31.58
N MET A 368 5.00 11.04 -30.45
CA MET A 368 6.31 11.33 -29.85
C MET A 368 7.38 10.36 -30.36
N ASP A 369 8.64 10.72 -30.15
CA ASP A 369 9.75 9.80 -30.41
C ASP A 369 9.64 8.51 -29.56
N LYS A 370 9.90 7.36 -30.18
CA LYS A 370 9.69 6.05 -29.57
C LYS A 370 10.70 5.76 -28.46
N GLU A 371 11.97 6.11 -28.66
CA GLU A 371 13.01 5.88 -27.66
C GLU A 371 12.76 6.77 -26.43
N LYS A 372 12.31 8.01 -26.67
CA LYS A 372 11.83 8.90 -25.59
C LYS A 372 10.60 8.36 -24.88
N VAL A 373 9.65 7.71 -25.58
CA VAL A 373 8.48 7.11 -24.94
C VAL A 373 8.86 5.89 -24.08
N GLU A 374 9.68 4.97 -24.59
CA GLU A 374 10.08 3.74 -23.90
C GLU A 374 11.14 3.97 -22.81
N GLY A 375 11.93 5.05 -22.92
CA GLY A 375 12.87 5.53 -21.91
C GLY A 375 12.24 6.46 -20.86
N SER A 376 10.92 6.50 -20.73
CA SER A 376 10.24 7.26 -19.66
C SER A 376 10.18 6.47 -18.36
N PHE A 377 10.09 7.16 -17.22
CA PHE A 377 10.05 6.57 -15.88
C PHE A 377 8.93 5.51 -15.71
N ASP A 378 7.76 5.75 -16.31
CA ASP A 378 6.59 4.86 -16.21
C ASP A 378 6.81 3.52 -16.94
N ASP A 379 7.23 3.56 -18.21
CA ASP A 379 7.47 2.35 -19.01
C ASP A 379 8.73 1.61 -18.57
N VAL A 380 9.74 2.33 -18.07
CA VAL A 380 10.90 1.74 -17.38
C VAL A 380 10.46 0.86 -16.21
N ILE A 381 9.69 1.41 -15.28
CA ILE A 381 9.28 0.69 -14.06
C ILE A 381 8.30 -0.43 -14.41
N TYR A 382 7.34 -0.17 -15.29
CA TYR A 382 6.40 -1.20 -15.74
C TYR A 382 7.12 -2.35 -16.45
N ARG A 383 8.09 -2.08 -17.33
CA ARG A 383 8.92 -3.11 -18.00
C ARG A 383 9.73 -3.91 -17.00
N ALA A 384 10.36 -3.24 -16.02
CA ALA A 384 11.12 -3.90 -14.96
C ALA A 384 10.23 -4.86 -14.16
N VAL A 385 9.12 -4.37 -13.60
CA VAL A 385 8.20 -5.19 -12.81
C VAL A 385 7.57 -6.30 -13.66
N LYS A 386 7.11 -6.03 -14.89
CA LYS A 386 6.56 -7.06 -15.79
C LYS A 386 7.54 -8.20 -16.03
N THR A 387 8.81 -7.89 -16.28
CA THR A 387 9.87 -8.87 -16.53
C THR A 387 10.25 -9.66 -15.28
N GLN A 388 10.17 -9.03 -14.09
CA GLN A 388 10.61 -9.64 -12.83
C GLN A 388 9.48 -10.38 -12.10
N ALA A 389 8.25 -9.87 -12.14
CA ALA A 389 7.06 -10.50 -11.57
C ALA A 389 6.60 -11.74 -12.38
N ALA A 390 6.86 -11.79 -13.69
CA ALA A 390 6.68 -13.00 -14.49
C ALA A 390 7.53 -14.19 -13.96
N LYS A 391 8.69 -13.92 -13.34
CA LYS A 391 9.54 -14.94 -12.67
C LYS A 391 8.93 -15.44 -11.35
N LYS A 392 7.84 -14.83 -10.89
CA LYS A 392 6.97 -15.23 -9.76
C LYS A 392 5.59 -15.74 -10.22
N SER A 393 5.44 -16.05 -11.50
CA SER A 393 4.17 -16.44 -12.15
C SER A 393 3.08 -15.35 -12.12
N ILE A 394 3.45 -14.09 -11.88
CA ILE A 394 2.54 -12.94 -11.95
C ILE A 394 2.68 -12.30 -13.34
N GLN A 395 1.67 -12.42 -14.19
CA GLN A 395 1.69 -11.83 -15.54
C GLN A 395 1.05 -10.44 -15.52
N LEU A 396 1.80 -9.41 -15.93
CA LEU A 396 1.25 -8.07 -16.16
C LEU A 396 0.82 -7.94 -17.63
N GLU A 397 -0.46 -7.68 -17.88
CA GLU A 397 -0.97 -7.46 -19.24
C GLU A 397 -0.94 -5.98 -19.62
N GLY A 398 -0.97 -5.69 -20.93
CA GLY A 398 -0.95 -4.32 -21.47
C GLY A 398 0.44 -3.63 -21.46
N LYS A 399 0.41 -2.31 -21.20
CA LYS A 399 1.53 -1.36 -21.18
C LYS A 399 1.51 -0.55 -19.86
N ALA A 400 2.47 0.35 -19.66
CA ALA A 400 2.32 1.38 -18.62
C ALA A 400 1.10 2.27 -18.93
N LYS A 401 0.30 2.59 -17.91
CA LYS A 401 -0.66 3.70 -17.92
C LYS A 401 0.07 5.00 -17.56
N ARG A 402 -0.50 6.14 -17.94
CA ARG A 402 0.04 7.49 -17.63
C ARG A 402 -1.08 8.48 -17.35
#